data_AF-A0A1F7NBV8-F1
#
_entry.id   AF-A0A1F7NBV8-F1
#
_cell.length_a   1.000
_cell.length_b   1.000
_cell.length_c   1.000
_cell.angle_alpha   90.00
_cell.angle_beta   90.00
_cell.angle_gamma   90.00
#
_symmetry.space_group_name_H-M   'P 1'
#
loop_
_entity.id
_entity.type
_entity.pdbx_description
1 polymer ?
#
loop_
_entity_poly.entity_id
_entity_poly.type
_entity_poly.pdbx_seq_one_letter_code
_entity_poly.pdbx_strand_id
1 'polypeptide(L)'
;MLSSEEKLSRLRSLYDLSRESEEFEDGVSFQEDMEAVVVGDWAILAYDEMDDLALSFHVESHPIAVAKLTRFLVEHDVPFVLYEAFRVNDQDEIVFESDLPAQE
;
A
#
# COMPACT_ATOMS: atom_id res chain seq x y z
N MET A 1 15.99 -1.22 -11.84
CA MET A 1 16.56 -1.31 -10.48
C MET A 1 16.73 0.09 -9.95
N LEU A 2 15.68 0.60 -9.31
CA LEU A 2 15.73 1.80 -8.50
C LEU A 2 16.57 1.54 -7.25
N SER A 3 17.34 2.53 -6.81
CA SER A 3 17.98 2.48 -5.50
C SER A 3 16.94 2.62 -4.38
N SER A 4 17.26 2.15 -3.17
CA SER A 4 16.40 2.34 -1.98
C SER A 4 16.13 3.82 -1.72
N GLU A 5 17.11 4.69 -1.93
CA GLU A 5 16.94 6.14 -1.77
C GLU A 5 15.92 6.71 -2.77
N GLU A 6 15.94 6.25 -4.02
CA GLU A 6 14.95 6.63 -5.04
C GLU A 6 13.55 6.10 -4.69
N LYS A 7 13.44 4.85 -4.24
CA LYS A 7 12.16 4.25 -3.80
C LYS A 7 11.56 5.04 -2.64
N LEU A 8 12.35 5.33 -1.61
CA LEU A 8 11.95 6.13 -0.46
C LEU A 8 11.55 7.55 -0.87
N SER A 9 12.30 8.20 -1.76
CA SER A 9 11.96 9.54 -2.25
C SER A 9 10.61 9.57 -2.98
N ARG A 10 10.32 8.53 -3.77
CA ARG A 10 9.03 8.41 -4.49
C ARG A 10 7.88 8.12 -3.53
N LEU A 11 8.07 7.22 -2.58
CA LEU A 11 7.07 6.93 -1.56
C LEU A 11 6.79 8.14 -0.66
N ARG A 12 7.80 8.94 -0.33
CA ARG A 12 7.62 10.21 0.40
C ARG A 12 6.81 11.21 -0.40
N SER A 13 7.07 11.30 -1.70
CA SER A 13 6.28 12.16 -2.60
C SER A 13 4.82 11.70 -2.68
N LEU A 14 4.58 10.39 -2.71
CA LEU A 14 3.24 9.81 -2.68
C LEU A 14 2.53 10.03 -1.33
N TYR A 15 3.26 9.91 -0.23
CA TYR A 15 2.76 10.24 1.10
C TYR A 15 2.35 11.71 1.19
N ASP A 16 3.20 12.63 0.75
CA ASP A 16 2.91 14.07 0.75
C ASP A 16 1.71 14.42 -0.14
N LEU A 17 1.55 13.72 -1.27
CA LEU A 17 0.40 13.88 -2.15
C LEU A 17 -0.90 13.35 -1.51
N SER A 18 -0.84 12.17 -0.88
CA SER A 18 -2.02 11.47 -0.37
C SER A 18 -2.51 12.01 0.96
N ARG A 19 -1.63 12.52 1.83
CA ARG A 19 -2.01 13.11 3.13
C ARG A 19 -2.86 14.38 3.01
N GLU A 20 -2.86 15.03 1.84
CA GLU A 20 -3.67 16.21 1.56
C GLU A 20 -5.03 15.86 0.95
N SER A 21 -5.25 14.59 0.60
CA SER A 21 -6.50 14.13 -0.01
C SER A 21 -7.61 13.92 1.03
N GLU A 22 -8.78 14.49 0.75
CA GLU A 22 -10.00 14.27 1.56
C GLU A 22 -10.57 12.85 1.39
N GLU A 23 -10.06 12.04 0.44
CA GLU A 23 -10.54 10.68 0.21
C GLU A 23 -10.11 9.66 1.28
N PHE A 24 -9.05 9.98 2.04
CA PHE A 24 -8.42 9.09 3.01
C PHE A 24 -8.69 9.58 4.45
N GLU A 25 -9.96 9.50 4.87
CA GLU A 25 -10.42 9.99 6.18
C GLU A 25 -9.69 9.32 7.38
N ASP A 26 -9.30 8.06 7.23
CA ASP A 26 -8.54 7.30 8.25
C ASP A 26 -7.05 7.67 8.30
N GLY A 27 -6.62 8.59 7.43
CA GLY A 27 -5.28 9.10 7.35
C GLY A 27 -4.33 8.24 6.51
N VAL A 28 -3.17 8.81 6.24
CA VAL A 28 -2.06 8.15 5.56
C VAL A 28 -0.82 8.28 6.45
N SER A 29 -0.03 7.22 6.52
CA SER A 29 1.22 7.18 7.27
C SER A 29 2.37 6.66 6.43
N PHE A 30 3.59 7.04 6.79
CA PHE A 30 4.82 6.55 6.18
C PHE A 30 5.55 5.67 7.18
N GLN A 31 5.74 4.40 6.85
CA GLN A 31 6.45 3.43 7.68
C GLN A 31 7.88 3.28 7.15
N GLU A 32 8.84 3.99 7.76
CA GLU A 32 10.24 3.98 7.30
C GLU A 32 10.86 2.58 7.36
N ASP A 33 10.57 1.82 8.42
CA ASP A 33 11.12 0.46 8.63
C ASP A 33 10.63 -0.54 7.56
N MET A 34 9.44 -0.31 7.01
CA MET A 34 8.84 -1.15 5.97
C MET A 34 9.06 -0.60 4.56
N GLU A 35 9.69 0.57 4.43
CA GLU A 35 9.75 1.33 3.18
C GLU A 35 8.38 1.40 2.48
N ALA A 36 7.34 1.79 3.22
CA ALA A 36 5.96 1.71 2.76
C ALA A 36 5.10 2.93 3.14
N VAL A 37 4.10 3.20 2.30
CA VAL A 37 2.98 4.11 2.61
C VAL A 37 1.78 3.27 3.01
N VAL A 38 1.18 3.58 4.16
CA VAL A 38 0.02 2.87 4.68
C VAL A 38 -1.17 3.83 4.72
N VAL A 39 -2.28 3.41 4.12
CA VAL A 39 -3.55 4.17 4.09
C VAL A 39 -4.53 3.49 5.04
N GLY A 40 -4.87 4.19 6.13
CA GLY A 40 -5.66 3.64 7.23
C GLY A 40 -5.06 2.33 7.76
N ASP A 41 -5.92 1.34 7.96
CA ASP A 41 -5.61 -0.04 8.33
C ASP A 41 -5.79 -1.03 7.16
N TRP A 42 -6.04 -0.52 5.96
CA TRP A 42 -6.64 -1.31 4.88
C TRP A 42 -5.84 -1.34 3.58
N ALA A 43 -4.80 -0.51 3.42
CA ALA A 43 -3.97 -0.50 2.21
C ALA A 43 -2.49 -0.22 2.51
N ILE A 44 -1.61 -0.92 1.80
CA ILE A 44 -0.15 -0.77 1.85
C ILE A 44 0.36 -0.56 0.42
N LEU A 45 1.21 0.45 0.24
CA LEU A 45 1.89 0.76 -1.00
C LEU A 45 3.40 0.66 -0.76
N ALA A 46 4.05 -0.26 -1.48
CA ALA A 46 5.49 -0.49 -1.39
C ALA A 46 6.04 -0.84 -2.77
N TYR A 47 7.36 -0.70 -2.96
CA TYR A 47 8.00 -1.13 -4.19
C TYR A 47 8.39 -2.61 -4.11
N ASP A 48 8.01 -3.39 -5.11
CA ASP A 48 8.42 -4.78 -5.21
C ASP A 48 9.86 -4.95 -5.75
N GLU A 49 10.24 -6.21 -5.98
CA GLU A 49 11.54 -6.59 -6.54
C GLU A 49 11.73 -6.13 -8.00
N MET A 50 10.64 -5.85 -8.72
CA MET A 50 10.62 -5.37 -10.10
C MET A 50 10.61 -3.84 -10.19
N ASP A 51 10.64 -3.13 -9.05
CA ASP A 51 10.48 -1.69 -8.93
C ASP A 51 9.09 -1.17 -9.32
N ASP A 52 8.08 -2.04 -9.32
CA ASP A 52 6.69 -1.64 -9.51
C ASP A 52 6.10 -1.23 -8.15
N LEU A 53 5.24 -0.21 -8.17
CA LEU A 53 4.49 0.19 -6.97
C LEU A 53 3.38 -0.83 -6.75
N ALA A 54 3.60 -1.74 -5.81
CA ALA A 54 2.67 -2.80 -5.43
C ALA A 54 1.63 -2.27 -4.45
N LEU A 55 0.36 -2.52 -4.77
CA LEU A 55 -0.78 -2.26 -3.89
C LEU A 55 -1.23 -3.56 -3.25
N SER A 56 -1.21 -3.57 -1.93
CA SER A 56 -1.75 -4.64 -1.12
C SER A 56 -2.92 -4.12 -0.29
N PHE A 57 -4.00 -4.90 -0.22
CA PHE A 57 -5.22 -4.52 0.47
C PHE A 57 -5.55 -5.51 1.57
N HIS A 58 -6.11 -5.02 2.67
CA HIS A 58 -6.65 -5.90 3.69
C HIS A 58 -7.78 -6.74 3.10
N VAL A 59 -7.90 -8.02 3.45
CA VAL A 59 -8.96 -8.89 2.90
C VAL A 59 -10.38 -8.39 3.19
N GLU A 60 -10.53 -7.57 4.24
CA GLU A 60 -11.80 -6.97 4.65
C GLU A 60 -11.98 -5.53 4.11
N SER A 61 -11.06 -5.02 3.29
CA SER A 61 -11.16 -3.68 2.71
C SER A 61 -12.46 -3.49 1.95
N HIS A 62 -13.17 -2.40 2.24
CA HIS A 62 -14.41 -2.09 1.54
C HIS A 62 -14.13 -1.79 0.06
N PRO A 63 -14.88 -2.33 -0.91
CA PRO A 63 -14.60 -2.13 -2.34
C PRO A 63 -14.57 -0.66 -2.78
N ILE A 64 -15.35 0.20 -2.13
CA ILE A 64 -15.33 1.65 -2.37
C ILE A 64 -13.99 2.27 -1.97
N ALA A 65 -13.37 1.84 -0.86
CA ALA A 65 -12.07 2.36 -0.44
C ALA A 65 -10.98 1.99 -1.45
N VAL A 66 -10.97 0.73 -1.91
CA VAL A 66 -10.09 0.25 -2.99
C VAL A 66 -10.28 1.08 -4.27
N ALA A 67 -11.53 1.34 -4.66
CA ALA A 67 -11.85 2.15 -5.83
C ALA A 67 -11.36 3.61 -5.70
N LYS A 68 -11.47 4.21 -4.50
CA LYS A 68 -10.96 5.56 -4.24
C LYS A 68 -9.44 5.62 -4.37
N LEU A 69 -8.69 4.72 -3.72
CA LEU A 69 -7.23 4.73 -3.81
C LEU A 69 -6.73 4.49 -5.23
N THR A 70 -7.29 3.49 -5.91
CA THR A 70 -6.88 3.19 -7.30
C THR A 70 -7.21 4.36 -8.23
N ARG A 71 -8.36 5.02 -8.05
CA ARG A 71 -8.72 6.22 -8.78
C ARG A 71 -7.75 7.37 -8.50
N PHE A 72 -7.45 7.64 -7.24
CA PHE A 72 -6.48 8.66 -6.82
C PHE A 72 -5.13 8.46 -7.52
N LEU A 73 -4.59 7.24 -7.51
CA LEU A 73 -3.33 6.93 -8.19
C LEU A 73 -3.40 7.17 -9.70
N VAL A 74 -4.50 6.78 -10.35
CA VAL A 74 -4.71 7.02 -11.78
C VAL A 74 -4.81 8.51 -12.09
N GLU A 75 -5.54 9.29 -11.29
CA GLU A 75 -5.71 10.73 -11.50
C GLU A 75 -4.40 11.52 -11.34
N HIS A 76 -3.43 10.95 -10.63
CA HIS A 76 -2.10 11.52 -10.42
C HIS A 76 -0.99 10.87 -11.26
N ASP A 77 -1.34 10.09 -12.29
CA ASP A 77 -0.40 9.42 -13.19
C ASP A 77 0.62 8.52 -12.45
N VAL A 78 0.22 7.91 -11.34
CA VAL A 78 1.07 6.99 -10.57
C VAL A 78 0.84 5.56 -11.06
N PRO A 79 1.80 4.95 -11.77
CA PRO A 79 1.67 3.57 -12.22
C PRO A 79 1.77 2.62 -11.03
N PHE A 80 0.93 1.58 -11.05
CA PHE A 80 0.88 0.59 -9.98
C PHE A 80 0.47 -0.80 -10.48
N VAL A 81 0.77 -1.80 -9.66
CA VAL A 81 0.33 -3.19 -9.85
C VAL A 81 -0.46 -3.63 -8.62
N LEU A 82 -1.49 -4.44 -8.85
CA LEU A 82 -2.18 -5.14 -7.76
C LEU A 82 -1.33 -6.36 -7.39
N TYR A 83 -0.97 -6.47 -6.11
CA TYR A 83 -0.08 -7.52 -5.64
C TYR A 83 -0.88 -8.66 -4.98
N GLU A 84 -0.97 -8.66 -3.66
CA GLU A 84 -1.77 -9.66 -2.93
C GLU A 84 -2.54 -9.02 -1.78
N ALA A 85 -3.54 -9.75 -1.29
CA ALA A 85 -4.29 -9.34 -0.12
C ALA A 85 -3.53 -9.72 1.16
N PHE A 86 -3.71 -8.94 2.22
CA PHE A 86 -3.12 -9.20 3.52
C PHE A 86 -4.19 -9.27 4.61
N ARG A 87 -3.82 -9.84 5.75
CA ARG A 87 -4.60 -9.81 7.00
C ARG A 87 -3.72 -9.33 8.13
N VAL A 88 -4.32 -8.78 9.17
CA VAL A 88 -3.64 -8.54 10.45
C VAL A 88 -3.95 -9.71 11.38
N ASN A 89 -2.92 -10.36 11.93
CA ASN A 89 -3.10 -11.48 12.87
C ASN A 89 -3.36 -10.98 14.31
N ASP A 90 -3.58 -11.90 15.25
CA ASP A 90 -3.84 -11.59 16.67
C ASP A 90 -2.66 -10.91 17.40
N GLN A 91 -1.50 -10.81 16.75
CA GLN A 91 -0.28 -10.17 17.27
C GLN A 91 -0.02 -8.79 16.64
N ASP A 92 -1.00 -8.24 15.91
CA ASP A 92 -0.89 -7.00 15.14
C ASP A 92 0.16 -7.04 14.02
N GLU A 93 0.46 -8.23 13.48
CA GLU A 93 1.40 -8.41 12.38
C GLU A 93 0.67 -8.57 11.05
N ILE A 94 1.23 -7.95 10.00
CA ILE A 94 0.75 -8.10 8.62
C ILE A 94 1.19 -9.46 8.10
N VAL A 95 0.22 -10.26 7.65
CA VAL A 95 0.43 -11.57 7.05
C VAL A 95 -0.18 -11.58 5.66
N PHE A 96 0.65 -11.88 4.65
CA PHE A 96 0.21 -12.00 3.27
C PHE A 96 -0.34 -13.40 2.99
N GLU A 97 -1.26 -13.52 2.05
CA GLU A 97 -1.85 -14.83 1.72
C GLU A 97 -0.79 -15.83 1.20
N SER A 98 0.27 -15.36 0.53
CA SER A 98 1.39 -16.19 0.09
C SER A 98 2.24 -16.78 1.22
N ASP A 99 2.28 -16.13 2.39
CA ASP A 99 3.03 -16.58 3.56
C ASP A 99 2.28 -17.65 4.38
N LEU A 100 0.98 -17.84 4.10
CA LEU A 100 0.17 -18.83 4.79
C LEU A 100 0.44 -20.23 4.23
N PRO A 101 0.58 -21.26 5.08
CA PRO A 101 0.66 -22.63 4.61
C PRO A 101 -0.63 -22.97 3.83
N ALA A 102 -0.47 -23.56 2.64
CA ALA A 102 -1.57 -24.00 1.81
C ALA A 102 -2.54 -24.85 2.65
N GLN A 103 -3.79 -24.41 2.76
CA GLN A 103 -4.78 -25.15 3.54
C GLN A 103 -5.22 -26.38 2.72
N GLU A 104 -4.94 -27.58 3.24
CA GLU A 104 -5.39 -28.87 2.70
C GLU A 104 -6.89 -29.12 2.89
#